data_AF-A0A177AWS7-F1
#
_entry.id   AF-A0A177AWS7-F1
#
_cell.length_a   1.000
_cell.length_b   1.000
_cell.length_c   1.000
_cell.angle_alpha   90.00
_cell.angle_beta   90.00
_cell.angle_gamma   90.00
#
_symmetry.space_group_name_H-M   'P 1'
#
loop_
_entity.id
_entity.type
_entity.pdbx_description
1 polymer ?
#
loop_
_entity_poly.entity_id
_entity_poly.type
_entity_poly.pdbx_seq_one_letter_code
_entity_poly.pdbx_strand_id
1 'polypeptide(L)'
;MNDNESCCLISHIHNLYLSKKFDELFFLIKNNTFDVKYHNFLEKLWYDSHYTIYATTRNIELGPVQRYRVRKKNPPPCTISDGDQTIYHVKERSRRILINFYQENAYILNLS
;
A
#
# COMPACT_ATOMS: atom_id res chain seq x y z
N MET A 1 -12.73 -11.71 -12.17
CA MET A 1 -13.02 -12.49 -10.97
C MET A 1 -14.46 -12.23 -10.60
N ASN A 2 -15.29 -13.24 -10.37
CA ASN A 2 -16.68 -13.00 -9.97
C ASN A 2 -16.71 -12.36 -8.58
N ASP A 3 -17.71 -11.52 -8.27
CA ASP A 3 -17.78 -10.82 -6.98
C ASP A 3 -17.79 -11.79 -5.77
N ASN A 4 -18.45 -12.94 -5.91
CA ASN A 4 -18.47 -13.97 -4.87
C ASN A 4 -17.10 -14.63 -4.66
N GLU A 5 -16.40 -14.96 -5.75
CA GLU A 5 -15.02 -15.52 -5.68
C GLU A 5 -14.04 -14.51 -5.06
N SER A 6 -14.23 -13.23 -5.38
CA SER A 6 -13.46 -12.13 -4.82
C SER A 6 -13.63 -12.05 -3.31
N CYS A 7 -14.87 -12.10 -2.81
CA CYS A 7 -15.14 -12.08 -1.38
C CYS A 7 -14.50 -13.29 -0.65
N CYS A 8 -14.63 -14.50 -1.20
CA CYS A 8 -14.03 -15.71 -0.61
C CYS A 8 -12.50 -15.62 -0.51
N LEU A 9 -11.83 -15.14 -1.57
CA LEU A 9 -10.38 -14.98 -1.56
C LEU A 9 -9.93 -13.93 -0.52
N ILE A 10 -10.63 -12.79 -0.42
CA ILE A 10 -10.35 -11.77 0.58
C ILE A 10 -10.51 -12.32 2.00
N SER A 11 -11.59 -13.06 2.28
CA SER A 11 -11.80 -13.71 3.58
C SER A 11 -10.70 -14.72 3.90
N HIS A 12 -10.26 -15.50 2.91
CA HIS A 12 -9.15 -16.43 3.08
C HIS A 12 -7.84 -15.72 3.42
N ILE A 13 -7.50 -14.65 2.69
CA ILE A 13 -6.31 -13.81 2.97
C ILE A 13 -6.36 -13.24 4.40
N HIS A 14 -7.53 -12.77 4.84
CA HIS A 14 -7.71 -12.28 6.21
C HIS A 14 -7.49 -13.39 7.26
N ASN A 15 -7.98 -14.60 7.00
CA ASN A 15 -7.74 -15.76 7.89
C ASN A 15 -6.25 -16.14 7.97
N LEU A 16 -5.51 -16.03 6.87
CA LEU A 16 -4.06 -16.24 6.87
C LEU A 16 -3.33 -15.20 7.75
N TYR A 17 -3.77 -13.94 7.70
CA TYR A 17 -3.24 -12.89 8.58
C TYR A 17 -3.47 -13.23 10.06
N LEU A 18 -4.71 -13.57 10.44
CA LEU A 18 -5.05 -13.95 11.82
C LEU A 18 -4.25 -15.16 12.31
N SER A 19 -4.00 -16.11 11.41
CA SER A 19 -3.21 -17.33 11.69
C SER A 19 -1.70 -17.10 11.62
N LYS A 20 -1.24 -15.87 11.38
CA LYS A 20 0.17 -15.48 11.19
C LYS A 20 0.90 -16.24 10.07
N LYS A 21 0.16 -16.71 9.05
CA LYS A 21 0.70 -17.38 7.85
C LYS A 21 1.06 -16.36 6.78
N PHE A 22 2.07 -15.55 7.05
CA PHE A 22 2.38 -14.39 6.22
C PHE A 22 2.93 -14.74 4.83
N ASP A 23 3.67 -15.84 4.68
CA ASP A 23 4.23 -16.24 3.38
C ASP A 23 3.12 -16.59 2.38
N GLU A 24 2.12 -17.37 2.81
CA GLU A 24 0.92 -17.70 2.01
C GLU A 24 0.12 -16.42 1.68
N LEU A 25 -0.05 -15.53 2.66
CA LEU A 25 -0.72 -14.23 2.46
C LEU A 25 -0.02 -13.40 1.37
N PHE A 26 1.30 -13.25 1.44
CA PHE A 26 2.07 -12.49 0.47
C PHE A 26 2.03 -13.14 -0.92
N PHE A 27 2.07 -14.47 -0.97
CA PHE A 27 1.93 -15.21 -2.22
C PHE A 27 0.58 -14.95 -2.88
N LEU A 28 -0.52 -15.04 -2.15
CA LEU A 28 -1.86 -14.80 -2.71
C LEU A 28 -2.03 -13.35 -3.18
N ILE A 29 -1.56 -12.38 -2.39
CA ILE A 29 -1.63 -10.96 -2.76
C ILE A 29 -0.83 -10.69 -4.05
N LYS A 30 0.34 -11.29 -4.24
CA LYS A 30 1.17 -11.06 -5.44
C LYS A 30 0.64 -11.73 -6.71
N ASN A 31 -0.06 -12.86 -6.58
CA ASN A 31 -0.42 -13.71 -7.73
C ASN A 31 -1.89 -13.62 -8.14
N ASN A 32 -2.68 -12.76 -7.50
CA ASN A 32 -4.10 -12.57 -7.84
C ASN A 32 -4.40 -11.10 -8.16
N THR A 33 -5.44 -10.88 -8.95
CA THR A 33 -5.99 -9.54 -9.23
C THR A 33 -7.12 -9.24 -8.28
N PHE A 34 -7.18 -8.02 -7.76
CA PHE A 34 -8.21 -7.59 -6.84
C PHE A 34 -8.98 -6.38 -7.39
N ASP A 35 -10.27 -6.33 -7.09
CA ASP A 35 -11.08 -5.14 -7.31
C ASP A 35 -10.54 -3.99 -6.43
N VAL A 36 -10.51 -2.78 -7.00
CA VAL A 36 -10.02 -1.55 -6.37
C VAL A 36 -10.68 -1.30 -5.01
N LYS A 37 -11.94 -1.71 -4.83
CA LYS A 37 -12.65 -1.60 -3.54
C LYS A 37 -11.93 -2.31 -2.39
N TYR A 38 -11.12 -3.32 -2.67
CA TYR A 38 -10.36 -4.09 -1.67
C TYR A 38 -8.90 -3.66 -1.52
N HIS A 39 -8.38 -2.80 -2.41
CA HIS A 39 -6.95 -2.42 -2.40
C HIS A 39 -6.51 -1.82 -1.07
N ASN A 40 -7.25 -0.84 -0.54
CA ASN A 40 -6.95 -0.22 0.76
C ASN A 40 -6.88 -1.23 1.92
N PHE A 41 -7.77 -2.23 1.91
CA PHE A 41 -7.80 -3.28 2.93
C PHE A 41 -6.58 -4.20 2.82
N LEU A 42 -6.25 -4.61 1.60
CA LEU A 42 -5.11 -5.48 1.33
C LEU A 42 -3.76 -4.77 1.56
N GLU A 43 -3.64 -3.49 1.22
CA GLU A 43 -2.44 -2.69 1.54
C GLU A 43 -2.23 -2.58 3.05
N LYS A 44 -3.31 -2.40 3.82
CA LYS A 44 -3.24 -2.41 5.28
C LYS A 44 -2.74 -3.77 5.80
N LEU A 45 -3.34 -4.87 5.35
CA LEU A 45 -2.92 -6.23 5.74
C LEU A 45 -1.47 -6.53 5.37
N TRP A 46 -1.04 -6.09 4.19
CA TRP A 46 0.34 -6.21 3.73
C TRP A 46 1.32 -5.56 4.72
N TYR A 47 1.07 -4.30 5.09
CA TYR A 47 1.95 -3.61 6.03
C TYR A 47 1.85 -4.14 7.46
N ASP A 48 0.64 -4.44 7.95
CA ASP A 48 0.46 -5.00 9.29
C ASP A 48 1.16 -6.36 9.45
N SER A 49 1.15 -7.19 8.40
CA SER A 49 1.92 -8.43 8.34
C SER A 49 3.43 -8.17 8.45
N HIS A 50 3.96 -7.24 7.65
CA HIS A 50 5.38 -6.88 7.71
C HIS A 50 5.79 -6.23 9.04
N TYR A 51 4.93 -5.41 9.66
CA TYR A 51 5.18 -4.86 10.99
C TYR A 51 5.22 -5.97 12.04
N THR A 52 4.28 -6.92 11.97
CA THR A 52 4.21 -8.05 12.91
C THR A 52 5.47 -8.92 12.82
N ILE A 53 5.91 -9.24 11.60
CA ILE A 53 7.18 -9.94 11.37
C ILE A 53 8.32 -9.13 12.00
N TYR A 54 8.46 -7.85 11.65
CA TYR A 54 9.56 -7.01 12.13
C TYR A 54 9.61 -6.89 13.65
N ALA A 55 8.47 -6.68 14.31
CA ALA A 55 8.34 -6.61 15.77
C ALA A 55 8.78 -7.93 16.41
N THR A 56 8.25 -9.04 15.89
CA THR A 56 8.46 -10.37 16.44
C THR A 56 9.91 -10.83 16.29
N THR A 57 10.55 -10.60 15.13
CA THR A 57 11.95 -11.02 14.93
C THR A 57 12.93 -10.25 15.80
N ARG A 58 12.57 -9.03 16.23
CA ARG A 58 13.47 -8.14 16.99
C ARG A 58 13.08 -8.02 18.46
N ASN A 59 11.94 -8.60 18.84
CA ASN A 59 11.34 -8.47 20.16
C ASN A 59 11.21 -7.01 20.61
N ILE A 60 10.70 -6.15 19.71
CA ILE A 60 10.51 -4.72 19.96
C ILE A 60 9.10 -4.26 19.58
N GLU A 61 8.66 -3.16 20.19
CA GLU A 61 7.53 -2.38 19.70
C GLU A 61 7.94 -1.50 18.51
N LEU A 62 7.07 -1.41 17.49
CA LEU A 62 7.35 -0.57 16.32
C LEU A 62 6.94 0.88 16.55
N GLY A 63 7.95 1.72 16.77
CA GLY A 63 7.83 3.17 16.69
C GLY A 63 7.58 3.68 15.25
N PRO A 64 7.17 4.95 15.10
CA PRO A 64 6.82 5.54 13.80
C PRO A 64 7.94 5.47 12.74
N VAL A 65 9.18 5.66 13.17
CA VAL A 65 10.36 5.63 12.29
C VAL A 65 10.62 4.23 11.76
N GLN A 66 10.50 3.21 12.60
CA GLN A 66 10.63 1.82 12.17
C GLN A 66 9.52 1.45 11.19
N ARG A 67 8.27 1.86 11.46
CA ARG A 67 7.16 1.65 10.52
C ARG A 67 7.44 2.28 9.16
N TYR A 68 7.97 3.50 9.13
CA TYR A 68 8.40 4.14 7.88
C TYR A 68 9.45 3.31 7.12
N ARG A 69 10.49 2.82 7.82
CA ARG A 69 11.53 1.96 7.22
C ARG A 69 10.95 0.68 6.64
N VAL A 70 10.02 0.05 7.36
CA VAL A 70 9.34 -1.18 6.91
C VAL A 70 8.50 -0.90 5.66
N ARG A 71 7.73 0.20 5.62
CA ARG A 71 6.96 0.57 4.42
C ARG A 71 7.87 0.80 3.21
N LYS A 72 8.94 1.57 3.40
CA LYS A 72 9.89 1.88 2.33
C LYS A 72 10.57 0.62 1.78
N LYS A 73 10.89 -0.35 2.64
CA LYS A 73 11.52 -1.61 2.23
C LYS A 73 10.55 -2.59 1.56
N ASN A 74 9.27 -2.55 1.92
CA ASN A 74 8.28 -3.52 1.46
C ASN A 74 7.07 -2.80 0.85
N PRO A 75 7.23 -2.14 -0.31
CA PRO A 75 6.09 -1.57 -1.00
C PRO A 75 5.08 -2.67 -1.40
N PRO A 76 3.77 -2.39 -1.37
CA PRO A 76 2.77 -3.33 -1.84
C PRO A 76 2.95 -3.61 -3.34
N PRO A 77 2.61 -4.81 -3.81
CA PRO A 77 2.66 -5.13 -5.22
C PRO A 77 1.59 -4.39 -6.02
N CYS A 78 1.82 -4.23 -7.33
CA CYS A 78 0.89 -3.57 -8.26
C CYS A 78 -0.50 -4.24 -8.35
N THR A 79 -0.64 -5.46 -7.84
CA THR A 79 -1.92 -6.18 -7.75
C THR A 79 -2.90 -5.55 -6.76
N ILE A 80 -2.40 -4.80 -5.78
CA ILE A 80 -3.19 -4.12 -4.74
C ILE A 80 -2.84 -2.65 -4.57
N SER A 81 -1.98 -2.12 -5.45
CA SER A 81 -1.52 -0.74 -5.41
C SER A 81 -1.48 -0.18 -6.82
N ASP A 82 -2.01 1.03 -6.99
CA ASP A 82 -2.03 1.73 -8.29
C ASP A 82 -0.61 2.10 -8.81
N GLY A 83 0.45 1.83 -8.03
CA GLY A 83 1.83 2.15 -8.37
C GLY A 83 2.17 3.64 -8.34
N ASP A 84 1.21 4.48 -7.93
CA ASP A 84 1.37 5.94 -7.87
C ASP A 84 2.24 6.32 -6.66
N GLN A 85 3.47 6.73 -6.92
CA GLN A 85 4.41 7.12 -5.88
C GLN A 85 3.85 8.30 -5.08
N THR A 86 3.88 8.20 -3.76
CA THR A 86 3.46 9.30 -2.88
C THR A 86 4.69 9.95 -2.25
N ILE A 87 4.91 11.23 -2.56
CA ILE A 87 5.98 12.06 -1.98
C ILE A 87 5.32 13.09 -1.07
N TYR A 88 5.71 13.16 0.21
CA TYR A 88 5.13 14.07 1.21
C TYR A 88 3.58 14.04 1.26
N HIS A 89 2.97 12.86 1.18
CA HIS A 89 1.50 12.63 1.13
C HIS A 89 0.79 13.06 -0.15
N VAL A 90 1.53 13.51 -1.18
CA VAL A 90 0.98 13.85 -2.49
C VAL A 90 1.31 12.75 -3.50
N LYS A 91 0.28 12.20 -4.15
CA LYS A 91 0.43 11.26 -5.26
C LYS A 91 1.11 11.94 -6.45
N GLU A 92 2.04 11.26 -7.10
CA GLU A 92 2.83 11.79 -8.22
C GLU A 92 1.94 12.20 -9.40
N ARG A 93 0.86 11.44 -9.66
CA ARG A 93 -0.14 11.84 -10.66
C ARG A 93 -0.81 13.18 -10.32
N SER A 94 -1.21 13.37 -9.06
CA SER A 94 -1.81 14.61 -8.59
C SER A 94 -0.81 15.78 -8.67
N ARG A 95 0.46 15.53 -8.30
CA ARG A 95 1.54 16.53 -8.43
C ARG A 95 1.72 16.98 -9.87
N ARG A 96 1.71 16.04 -10.82
CA ARG A 96 1.84 16.35 -12.26
C ARG A 96 0.66 17.17 -12.78
N ILE A 97 -0.57 16.82 -12.40
CA ILE A 97 -1.77 17.59 -12.75
C ILE A 97 -1.65 19.03 -12.22
N LEU A 98 -1.25 19.20 -10.95
CA LEU A 98 -1.06 20.51 -10.35
C LEU A 98 0.01 21.32 -11.08
N ILE A 99 1.17 20.73 -11.37
CA ILE A 99 2.26 21.41 -12.09
C ILE A 99 1.82 21.86 -13.47
N ASN A 100 1.20 20.96 -14.26
CA ASN A 100 0.71 21.31 -15.59
C ASN A 100 -0.32 22.43 -15.52
N PHE A 101 -1.26 22.36 -14.56
CA PHE A 101 -2.26 23.40 -14.36
C PHE A 101 -1.63 24.77 -14.04
N TYR A 102 -0.63 24.82 -13.16
CA TYR A 102 0.07 26.07 -12.84
C TYR A 102 0.96 26.59 -13.97
N GLN A 103 1.51 25.70 -14.81
CA GLN A 103 2.25 26.08 -16.01
C GLN A 103 1.33 26.72 -17.07
N GLU A 104 0.11 26.19 -17.22
CA GLU A 104 -0.89 26.69 -18.17
C GLU A 104 -1.60 27.96 -17.66
N ASN A 105 -1.78 28.10 -16.34
CA ASN A 105 -2.51 29.21 -15.71
C ASN A 105 -1.55 30.08 -14.90
N ALA A 106 -0.59 30.72 -15.56
CA ALA A 106 0.49 31.51 -14.95
C ALA A 106 0.05 32.39 -13.76
N TYR A 107 0.10 31.83 -12.55
CA TYR A 107 0.25 32.55 -11.29
C TYR A 107 1.69 32.37 -10.80
N ILE A 108 2.66 32.46 -11.72
CA ILE A 108 4.03 32.75 -11.32
C ILE A 108 4.04 34.23 -10.94
N LEU A 109 3.65 34.50 -9.70
CA LEU A 109 3.98 35.75 -9.02
C LEU A 109 5.47 35.98 -9.22
N ASN A 110 5.78 37.09 -9.89
CA ASN A 110 7.07 37.76 -9.83
C ASN A 110 7.51 37.85 -8.38
N LEU A 111 8.49 37.05 -7.97
CA LEU A 111 9.35 37.37 -6.84
C LEU A 111 10.78 37.33 -7.38
N SER A 112 11.17 38.52 -7.86
CA SER A 112 12.54 38.97 -8.07
C SER A 112 13.31 38.99 -6.76
#